data_AF-A0A2N2N8U5-F1
#
_entry.id   AF-A0A2N2N8U5-F1
#
_cell.length_a   1.000
_cell.length_b   1.000
_cell.length_c   1.000
_cell.angle_alpha   90.00
_cell.angle_beta   90.00
_cell.angle_gamma   90.00
#
_symmetry.space_group_name_H-M   'P 1'
#
loop_
_entity.id
_entity.type
_entity.pdbx_description
1 polymer ?
#
loop_
_entity_poly.entity_id
_entity_poly.type
_entity_poly.pdbx_seq_one_letter_code
_entity_poly.pdbx_strand_id
1 'polypeptide(L)'
;MKKQHLFSSPFLCCVLIGMMMMSSCNLPTGSSVGDQSEAITQTFAAVNLSIAQTQTAVLQNETPAPVLEETITPQPIDNVEPTATIEHKMVPGDPPGGTQSAMMDSDSSKSAGENRARGGELFNIGLFERPFTANDMVYYPDLDIQKAVLNSTSDWVYVVINVKGPSPENEMRGFYGLEVDLNSDGRGDVLIQAGQPDSSWSTDRVKVWQDSNKDVGSRTPLTADNPKTGDGYDVLLFDQGLGNDPDLAWARRSPNDINAVQIAFKPSAINNDTGYLWGAWTDLGVMEPSWFDYNDHFTHAEAGSPLIDSQHYPLKALALVDNTCRWAVGFTPKGNEPGICPLPATPTPTFTPLPTFTATPIPTPSNITGIVFRDGNGDLAYQSGEFPLSGANVHLYSGSCGSGGGEIASTNTGADGRYNFGGLSAGTYCVDVSPAPASFTARTPATTVIIGVPKSHTVNFGYFYLG
;
A
#
# COMPACT_ATOMS: atom_id res chain seq x y z
N MET A 1 -39.81 62.86 -34.78
CA MET A 1 -39.20 61.57 -34.42
C MET A 1 -38.12 61.83 -33.36
N LYS A 2 -38.08 60.94 -32.36
CA LYS A 2 -37.29 60.89 -31.10
C LYS A 2 -35.78 61.16 -31.28
N LYS A 3 -34.96 61.59 -30.30
CA LYS A 3 -35.08 61.82 -28.84
C LYS A 3 -33.88 62.70 -28.39
N GLN A 4 -34.08 63.53 -27.37
CA GLN A 4 -33.10 64.39 -26.69
C GLN A 4 -32.27 63.61 -25.64
N HIS A 5 -31.06 64.07 -25.29
CA HIS A 5 -30.78 64.71 -23.99
C HIS A 5 -29.35 65.29 -23.88
N LEU A 6 -29.30 66.49 -23.31
CA LEU A 6 -28.19 67.42 -23.04
C LEU A 6 -27.66 67.21 -21.59
N PHE A 7 -26.33 67.20 -21.38
CA PHE A 7 -25.44 68.20 -20.73
C PHE A 7 -25.10 68.08 -19.21
N SER A 8 -23.78 68.02 -18.98
CA SER A 8 -22.88 68.81 -18.08
C SER A 8 -22.96 68.84 -16.53
N SER A 9 -21.79 68.50 -15.94
CA SER A 9 -21.09 68.91 -14.68
C SER A 9 -21.10 70.45 -14.39
N PRO A 10 -20.59 71.06 -13.27
CA PRO A 10 -19.59 70.59 -12.27
C PRO A 10 -19.60 71.14 -10.79
N PHE A 11 -18.66 70.62 -9.97
CA PHE A 11 -17.79 71.21 -8.90
C PHE A 11 -18.28 71.98 -7.63
N LEU A 12 -17.93 71.41 -6.45
CA LEU A 12 -17.06 71.93 -5.35
C LEU A 12 -17.54 72.99 -4.31
N CYS A 13 -17.43 72.63 -3.01
CA CYS A 13 -16.66 73.31 -1.91
C CYS A 13 -17.37 73.29 -0.52
N CYS A 14 -16.68 72.68 0.46
CA CYS A 14 -16.31 73.31 1.75
C CYS A 14 -17.16 73.15 3.05
N VAL A 15 -16.53 72.44 4.02
CA VAL A 15 -16.21 72.88 5.41
C VAL A 15 -17.17 72.57 6.60
N LEU A 16 -16.69 71.63 7.43
CA LEU A 16 -16.58 71.51 8.91
C LEU A 16 -17.78 71.53 9.91
N ILE A 17 -17.73 70.49 10.78
CA ILE A 17 -18.07 70.38 12.24
C ILE A 17 -19.55 70.61 12.61
N GLY A 18 -20.27 69.77 13.35
CA GLY A 18 -20.00 68.58 14.15
C GLY A 18 -21.09 68.47 15.24
N MET A 19 -21.33 67.22 15.70
CA MET A 19 -22.05 66.81 16.93
C MET A 19 -23.54 66.35 16.85
N MET A 20 -23.64 65.01 16.89
CA MET A 20 -24.53 64.13 17.70
C MET A 20 -26.02 63.89 17.40
N MET A 21 -26.28 62.58 17.21
CA MET A 21 -27.37 61.73 17.76
C MET A 21 -28.72 61.63 17.01
N MET A 22 -28.88 60.58 16.19
CA MET A 22 -29.61 59.32 16.52
C MET A 22 -30.25 58.66 15.27
N SER A 23 -30.06 57.33 15.22
CA SER A 23 -30.96 56.30 14.69
C SER A 23 -30.97 55.90 13.20
N SER A 24 -30.88 54.57 13.05
CA SER A 24 -31.29 53.66 11.96
C SER A 24 -30.40 53.46 10.72
N CYS A 25 -29.71 52.32 10.77
CA CYS A 25 -29.63 51.24 9.78
C CYS A 25 -29.06 51.51 8.38
N ASN A 26 -27.83 51.03 8.14
CA ASN A 26 -27.49 50.37 6.88
C ASN A 26 -26.27 49.43 7.01
N LEU A 27 -26.32 48.36 6.22
CA LEU A 27 -25.43 47.20 6.15
C LEU A 27 -23.94 47.53 5.88
N PRO A 28 -22.99 46.67 6.31
CA PRO A 28 -21.68 46.57 5.70
C PRO A 28 -21.67 45.49 4.60
N THR A 29 -21.38 45.93 3.38
CA THR A 29 -20.89 45.10 2.28
C THR A 29 -19.44 44.67 2.53
N GLY A 30 -19.18 43.37 2.38
CA GLY A 30 -17.91 42.82 1.86
C GLY A 30 -16.68 42.96 2.75
N SER A 31 -16.47 42.00 3.66
CA SER A 31 -15.13 41.69 4.19
C SER A 31 -14.57 40.51 3.41
N SER A 32 -13.33 40.67 2.95
CA SER A 32 -12.53 39.65 2.27
C SER A 32 -12.36 38.40 3.12
N VAL A 33 -12.68 37.25 2.53
CA VAL A 33 -12.37 35.92 3.03
C VAL A 33 -10.85 35.74 2.96
N GLY A 34 -10.15 35.94 4.06
CA GLY A 34 -8.69 35.79 4.13
C GLY A 34 -8.11 35.59 5.52
N ASP A 35 -8.91 35.61 6.59
CA ASP A 35 -8.38 35.77 7.96
C ASP A 35 -8.97 34.76 8.96
N GLN A 36 -9.32 33.56 8.50
CA GLN A 36 -9.80 32.46 9.35
C GLN A 36 -8.91 31.21 9.29
N SER A 37 -7.94 31.16 8.36
CA SER A 37 -7.01 30.03 8.21
C SER A 37 -5.79 30.15 9.14
N GLU A 38 -5.26 31.36 9.38
CA GLU A 38 -4.09 31.55 10.25
C GLU A 38 -4.43 31.37 11.75
N ALA A 39 -5.66 31.70 12.16
CA ALA A 39 -6.11 31.56 13.54
C ALA A 39 -6.29 30.09 13.97
N ILE A 40 -6.64 29.19 13.05
CA ILE A 40 -6.83 27.77 13.33
C ILE A 40 -5.45 27.09 13.45
N THR A 41 -4.52 27.37 12.53
CA THR A 41 -3.17 26.77 12.54
C THR A 41 -2.31 27.21 13.74
N GLN A 42 -2.43 28.45 14.20
CA GLN A 42 -1.71 28.92 15.40
C GLN A 42 -2.28 28.36 16.72
N THR A 43 -3.58 28.00 16.74
CA THR A 43 -4.23 27.46 17.95
C THR A 43 -3.82 26.00 18.18
N PHE A 44 -3.63 25.19 17.14
CA PHE A 44 -3.23 23.78 17.30
C PHE A 44 -1.75 23.57 17.66
N ALA A 45 -0.84 24.42 17.17
CA ALA A 45 0.56 24.40 17.59
C ALA A 45 0.72 24.83 19.06
N ALA A 46 -0.08 25.80 19.54
CA ALA A 46 -0.06 26.27 20.92
C ALA A 46 -0.64 25.24 21.91
N VAL A 47 -1.68 24.49 21.51
CA VAL A 47 -2.26 23.42 22.34
C VAL A 47 -1.27 22.28 22.54
N ASN A 48 -0.56 21.83 21.49
CA ASN A 48 0.46 20.78 21.62
C ASN A 48 1.71 21.21 22.41
N LEU A 49 2.10 22.50 22.37
CA LEU A 49 3.17 23.01 23.24
C LEU A 49 2.75 23.13 24.71
N SER A 50 1.48 23.45 25.00
CA SER A 50 0.99 23.56 26.39
C SER A 50 0.89 22.22 27.11
N ILE A 51 0.59 21.13 26.40
CA ILE A 51 0.53 19.78 26.98
C ILE A 51 1.94 19.26 27.28
N ALA A 52 2.92 19.54 26.41
CA ALA A 52 4.32 19.16 26.64
C ALA A 52 4.97 19.95 27.81
N GLN A 53 4.61 21.22 28.00
CA GLN A 53 5.15 22.04 29.11
C GLN A 53 4.56 21.67 30.49
N THR A 54 3.38 21.05 30.54
CA THR A 54 2.74 20.68 31.81
C THR A 54 3.41 19.47 32.48
N GLN A 55 4.18 18.64 31.73
CA GLN A 55 4.94 17.52 32.30
C GLN A 55 6.39 17.86 32.67
N THR A 56 6.96 18.97 32.21
CA THR A 56 8.35 19.34 32.54
C THR A 56 8.48 20.33 33.72
N ALA A 57 7.38 20.92 34.19
CA ALA A 57 7.40 21.92 35.27
C ALA A 57 7.49 21.34 36.71
N VAL A 58 7.69 20.02 36.88
CA VAL A 58 7.81 19.40 38.23
C VAL A 58 9.26 19.36 38.75
N LEU A 59 10.26 19.70 37.93
CA LEU A 59 11.65 19.72 38.40
C LEU A 59 12.39 20.97 37.95
N GLN A 60 12.48 21.92 38.89
CA GLN A 60 13.60 22.84 39.19
C GLN A 60 13.31 24.35 39.11
N ASN A 61 13.43 24.95 40.31
CA ASN A 61 14.01 26.25 40.64
C ASN A 61 13.24 27.54 40.32
N GLU A 62 12.45 28.00 41.29
CA GLU A 62 12.30 29.44 41.55
C GLU A 62 13.04 29.83 42.82
N THR A 63 13.95 30.80 42.70
CA THR A 63 14.52 31.54 43.84
C THR A 63 13.56 32.69 44.15
N PRO A 64 13.08 32.87 45.40
CA PRO A 64 11.95 33.74 45.67
C PRO A 64 12.36 35.21 45.87
N ALA A 65 11.53 36.13 45.37
CA ALA A 65 11.45 37.51 45.86
C ALA A 65 10.47 37.59 47.05
N PRO A 66 10.67 38.50 48.02
CA PRO A 66 9.93 38.46 49.29
C PRO A 66 8.55 39.08 49.11
N VAL A 67 7.50 38.33 49.45
CA VAL A 67 6.12 38.83 49.60
C VAL A 67 5.66 38.55 51.02
N LEU A 68 5.05 39.56 51.62
CA LEU A 68 4.62 39.67 53.01
C LEU A 68 3.70 38.51 53.42
N GLU A 69 4.01 37.87 54.56
CA GLU A 69 3.22 36.79 55.17
C GLU A 69 1.86 37.33 55.68
N GLU A 70 0.79 36.99 54.97
CA GLU A 70 -0.53 36.81 55.60
C GLU A 70 -0.69 35.34 56.00
N THR A 71 -0.94 35.12 57.29
CA THR A 71 -1.09 33.79 57.89
C THR A 71 -2.46 33.21 57.50
N ILE A 72 -2.51 32.39 56.46
CA ILE A 72 -3.70 31.61 56.10
C ILE A 72 -3.56 30.21 56.72
N THR A 73 -4.44 29.86 57.67
CA THR A 73 -4.55 28.50 58.21
C THR A 73 -4.98 27.53 57.10
N PRO A 74 -4.27 26.42 56.86
CA PRO A 74 -4.66 25.45 55.83
C PRO A 74 -5.95 24.71 56.24
N GLN A 75 -6.97 24.78 55.38
CA GLN A 75 -8.10 23.87 55.41
C GLN A 75 -7.63 22.47 54.97
N PRO A 76 -8.22 21.38 55.47
CA PRO A 76 -7.90 20.03 55.01
C PRO A 76 -8.18 19.92 53.52
N ILE A 77 -7.18 19.49 52.76
CA ILE A 77 -7.31 19.18 51.33
C ILE A 77 -8.12 17.89 51.28
N ASP A 78 -9.36 17.98 50.81
CA ASP A 78 -10.18 16.79 50.57
C ASP A 78 -9.45 15.87 49.58
N ASN A 79 -9.46 14.60 49.96
CA ASN A 79 -8.85 13.45 49.33
C ASN A 79 -9.02 13.46 47.79
N VAL A 80 -7.93 13.70 47.05
CA VAL A 80 -7.88 13.44 45.59
C VAL A 80 -8.01 11.93 45.43
N GLU A 81 -9.13 11.48 44.90
CA GLU A 81 -9.36 10.06 44.59
C GLU A 81 -8.30 9.61 43.56
N PRO A 82 -7.55 8.52 43.82
CA PRO A 82 -6.53 8.06 42.89
C PRO A 82 -7.18 7.67 41.56
N THR A 83 -6.71 8.27 40.46
CA THR A 83 -7.09 7.86 39.11
C THR A 83 -6.80 6.37 38.96
N ALA A 84 -7.83 5.57 38.69
CA ALA A 84 -7.70 4.13 38.52
C ALA A 84 -6.66 3.82 37.42
N THR A 85 -5.66 3.01 37.75
CA THR A 85 -4.66 2.54 36.77
C THR A 85 -5.31 1.53 35.83
N ILE A 86 -5.18 1.72 34.52
CA ILE A 86 -5.69 0.78 33.50
C ILE A 86 -4.87 -0.50 33.59
N GLU A 87 -5.54 -1.64 33.77
CA GLU A 87 -4.90 -2.96 33.78
C GLU A 87 -4.96 -3.59 32.39
N HIS A 88 -3.80 -3.75 31.77
CA HIS A 88 -3.65 -4.41 30.47
C HIS A 88 -3.44 -5.91 30.65
N LYS A 89 -4.24 -6.73 29.96
CA LYS A 89 -4.22 -8.20 30.07
C LYS A 89 -3.51 -8.86 28.90
N MET A 90 -3.48 -8.20 27.75
CA MET A 90 -2.86 -8.71 26.53
C MET A 90 -2.15 -7.59 25.79
N VAL A 91 -0.84 -7.76 25.61
CA VAL A 91 0.00 -6.85 24.82
C VAL A 91 0.43 -7.57 23.54
N PRO A 92 0.40 -6.93 22.37
CA PRO A 92 0.82 -7.56 21.12
C PRO A 92 2.29 -7.98 21.13
N GLY A 93 2.60 -9.02 20.34
CA GLY A 93 3.97 -9.44 20.05
C GLY A 93 4.53 -8.74 18.82
N ASP A 94 5.56 -9.32 18.22
CA ASP A 94 6.00 -8.91 16.89
C ASP A 94 4.98 -9.39 15.83
N PRO A 95 4.74 -8.59 14.76
CA PRO A 95 3.88 -9.03 13.67
C PRO A 95 4.35 -10.37 13.10
N PRO A 96 3.43 -11.32 12.80
CA PRO A 96 3.81 -12.56 12.15
C PRO A 96 4.41 -12.21 10.78
N GLY A 97 5.59 -12.75 10.48
CA GLY A 97 6.18 -12.57 9.15
C GLY A 97 5.21 -13.00 8.03
N GLY A 98 5.35 -12.42 6.84
CA GLY A 98 4.45 -12.66 5.71
C GLY A 98 3.59 -11.46 5.35
N THR A 99 2.64 -11.65 4.44
CA THR A 99 1.75 -10.59 3.94
C THR A 99 0.43 -11.21 3.55
N GLN A 100 -0.65 -10.83 4.24
CA GLN A 100 -2.02 -11.22 3.87
C GLN A 100 -2.60 -10.23 2.86
N SER A 101 -2.34 -8.94 3.06
CA SER A 101 -2.80 -7.85 2.21
C SER A 101 -1.76 -6.73 2.22
N ALA A 102 -1.56 -6.06 1.09
CA ALA A 102 -0.59 -4.98 0.99
C ALA A 102 -0.94 -3.99 -0.11
N MET A 103 -0.51 -2.76 0.11
CA MET A 103 -0.75 -1.60 -0.74
C MET A 103 0.58 -0.89 -0.93
N MET A 104 0.82 -0.39 -2.14
CA MET A 104 1.93 0.52 -2.42
C MET A 104 1.35 1.90 -2.64
N ASP A 105 2.14 2.92 -2.35
CA ASP A 105 1.75 4.30 -2.56
C ASP A 105 2.73 5.06 -3.47
N SER A 106 2.33 6.26 -3.89
CA SER A 106 3.22 7.16 -4.59
C SER A 106 4.31 7.69 -3.65
N ASP A 107 5.40 8.21 -4.23
CA ASP A 107 6.58 8.64 -3.45
C ASP A 107 6.87 10.10 -3.78
N SER A 108 6.30 10.99 -2.96
CA SER A 108 6.41 12.44 -3.10
C SER A 108 7.81 12.98 -2.88
N SER A 109 8.66 12.27 -2.12
CA SER A 109 10.06 12.66 -1.89
C SER A 109 10.86 12.88 -3.19
N LYS A 110 10.48 12.17 -4.28
CA LYS A 110 11.15 12.26 -5.59
C LYS A 110 10.99 13.63 -6.25
N SER A 111 10.00 14.42 -5.84
CA SER A 111 9.75 15.78 -6.31
C SER A 111 9.63 16.80 -5.18
N ALA A 112 9.93 16.42 -3.94
CA ALA A 112 9.87 17.33 -2.81
C ALA A 112 10.75 18.57 -2.98
N GLY A 113 11.93 18.44 -3.58
CA GLY A 113 12.81 19.58 -3.91
C GLY A 113 12.27 20.51 -5.01
N GLU A 114 11.19 20.12 -5.68
CA GLU A 114 10.43 20.93 -6.64
C GLU A 114 9.13 21.50 -6.02
N ASN A 115 8.94 21.32 -4.71
CA ASN A 115 7.77 21.77 -3.94
C ASN A 115 6.43 21.22 -4.48
N ARG A 116 6.40 19.96 -4.92
CA ARG A 116 5.20 19.34 -5.52
C ARG A 116 5.18 17.82 -5.38
N ALA A 117 4.01 17.25 -5.58
CA ALA A 117 3.86 15.83 -5.94
C ALA A 117 4.02 15.63 -7.46
N ARG A 118 4.32 14.39 -7.88
CA ARG A 118 4.41 13.98 -9.30
C ARG A 118 3.19 13.21 -9.80
N GLY A 119 2.31 12.78 -8.92
CA GLY A 119 1.16 11.91 -9.19
C GLY A 119 0.49 11.52 -7.87
N GLY A 120 -0.23 10.41 -7.84
CA GLY A 120 -0.88 9.88 -6.62
C GLY A 120 -2.19 10.57 -6.26
N GLU A 121 -2.23 11.90 -6.39
CA GLU A 121 -3.40 12.70 -6.04
C GLU A 121 -4.61 12.47 -6.96
N LEU A 122 -5.74 12.07 -6.36
CA LEU A 122 -7.07 12.10 -6.97
C LEU A 122 -8.10 12.67 -5.96
N PHE A 123 -8.04 13.98 -5.75
CA PHE A 123 -8.93 14.72 -4.81
C PHE A 123 -10.41 14.33 -4.91
N ASN A 124 -10.93 14.15 -6.13
CA ASN A 124 -12.34 13.87 -6.35
C ASN A 124 -12.80 12.54 -5.72
N ILE A 125 -11.90 11.59 -5.52
CA ILE A 125 -12.22 10.27 -4.94
C ILE A 125 -11.55 10.06 -3.57
N GLY A 126 -11.14 11.14 -2.90
CA GLY A 126 -10.55 11.06 -1.56
C GLY A 126 -9.17 10.39 -1.50
N LEU A 127 -8.45 10.28 -2.62
CA LEU A 127 -7.07 9.80 -2.65
C LEU A 127 -6.11 11.00 -2.65
N PHE A 128 -5.35 11.16 -1.58
CA PHE A 128 -4.55 12.33 -1.28
C PHE A 128 -3.07 11.96 -1.29
N GLU A 129 -2.29 12.72 -2.04
CA GLU A 129 -0.83 12.71 -2.06
C GLU A 129 -0.33 14.08 -1.56
N ARG A 130 -0.59 14.38 -0.27
CA ARG A 130 -0.40 15.73 0.29
C ARG A 130 0.52 15.77 1.52
N PRO A 131 1.70 15.11 1.52
CA PRO A 131 2.68 15.21 2.61
C PRO A 131 3.46 16.55 2.55
N PHE A 132 2.74 17.67 2.36
CA PHE A 132 3.29 19.01 2.22
C PHE A 132 2.46 20.03 3.00
N THR A 133 3.09 21.10 3.46
CA THR A 133 2.38 22.21 4.12
C THR A 133 1.51 23.00 3.15
N ALA A 134 0.50 23.66 3.69
CA ALA A 134 -0.31 24.64 2.95
C ALA A 134 0.55 25.81 2.46
N ASN A 135 0.29 26.27 1.24
CA ASN A 135 0.91 27.38 0.54
C ASN A 135 2.40 27.20 0.21
N ASP A 136 3.24 26.94 1.21
CA ASP A 136 4.69 26.88 1.08
C ASP A 136 5.19 25.53 0.52
N MET A 137 4.35 24.50 0.54
CA MET A 137 4.65 23.17 0.02
C MET A 137 5.92 22.55 0.63
N VAL A 138 6.14 22.78 1.93
CA VAL A 138 7.25 22.17 2.68
C VAL A 138 6.93 20.70 2.91
N TYR A 139 7.83 19.81 2.50
CA TYR A 139 7.64 18.36 2.52
C TYR A 139 7.82 17.71 3.91
N TYR A 140 6.98 16.74 4.24
CA TYR A 140 6.91 16.00 5.51
C TYR A 140 7.09 14.49 5.25
N PRO A 141 8.32 13.95 5.36
CA PRO A 141 8.59 12.54 5.05
C PRO A 141 7.89 11.54 5.99
N ASP A 142 7.51 12.00 7.17
CA ASP A 142 6.84 11.20 8.20
C ASP A 142 5.34 11.05 7.94
N LEU A 143 4.83 11.69 6.88
CA LEU A 143 3.48 11.54 6.37
C LEU A 143 3.44 10.80 5.02
N ASP A 144 4.50 10.89 4.21
CA ASP A 144 4.59 10.27 2.87
C ASP A 144 4.62 8.74 2.97
N ILE A 145 3.46 8.08 2.83
CA ILE A 145 3.32 6.62 2.86
C ILE A 145 4.04 6.06 1.65
N GLN A 146 4.74 4.94 1.82
CA GLN A 146 5.38 4.21 0.72
C GLN A 146 4.71 2.87 0.50
N LYS A 147 4.26 2.26 1.60
CA LYS A 147 3.68 0.92 1.63
C LYS A 147 2.89 0.72 2.91
N ALA A 148 1.78 0.03 2.82
CA ALA A 148 1.09 -0.52 3.97
C ALA A 148 0.96 -2.04 3.83
N VAL A 149 1.18 -2.77 4.91
CA VAL A 149 1.08 -4.24 4.94
C VAL A 149 0.20 -4.66 6.11
N LEU A 150 -0.70 -5.60 5.85
CA LEU A 150 -1.54 -6.23 6.86
C LEU A 150 -1.23 -7.72 6.95
N ASN A 151 -1.15 -8.22 8.17
CA ASN A 151 -1.12 -9.64 8.50
C ASN A 151 -1.90 -9.90 9.78
N SER A 152 -2.31 -11.14 10.03
CA SER A 152 -3.14 -11.47 11.20
C SER A 152 -2.73 -12.77 11.88
N THR A 153 -3.13 -12.87 13.14
CA THR A 153 -3.08 -14.07 13.99
C THR A 153 -4.49 -14.33 14.52
N SER A 154 -4.67 -15.29 15.42
CA SER A 154 -5.96 -15.46 16.12
C SER A 154 -6.31 -14.27 17.00
N ASP A 155 -5.30 -13.60 17.57
CA ASP A 155 -5.50 -12.63 18.66
C ASP A 155 -5.40 -11.19 18.17
N TRP A 156 -4.67 -10.97 17.08
CA TRP A 156 -4.29 -9.64 16.58
C TRP A 156 -4.33 -9.57 15.06
N VAL A 157 -4.84 -8.46 14.55
CA VAL A 157 -4.54 -7.95 13.21
C VAL A 157 -3.42 -6.92 13.35
N TYR A 158 -2.36 -7.07 12.56
CA TYR A 158 -1.21 -6.19 12.52
C TYR A 158 -1.20 -5.42 11.21
N VAL A 159 -1.03 -4.11 11.31
CA VAL A 159 -0.83 -3.19 10.19
C VAL A 159 0.52 -2.53 10.35
N VAL A 160 1.32 -2.56 9.29
CA VAL A 160 2.62 -1.88 9.21
C VAL A 160 2.51 -0.81 8.13
N ILE A 161 2.59 0.45 8.54
CA ILE A 161 2.58 1.62 7.66
C ILE A 161 4.03 2.09 7.55
N ASN A 162 4.63 1.87 6.39
CA ASN A 162 5.96 2.35 6.05
C ASN A 162 5.83 3.73 5.40
N VAL A 163 6.36 4.76 6.05
CA VAL A 163 6.49 6.10 5.49
C VAL A 163 7.89 6.32 4.92
N LYS A 164 8.14 7.47 4.28
CA LYS A 164 9.44 7.76 3.69
C LYS A 164 10.54 7.81 4.73
N GLY A 165 10.24 8.42 5.88
CA GLY A 165 11.13 8.48 7.03
C GLY A 165 10.64 9.44 8.08
N PRO A 166 11.27 9.49 9.26
CA PRO A 166 10.88 10.44 10.30
C PRO A 166 11.18 11.90 9.93
N SER A 167 10.71 12.81 10.77
CA SER A 167 11.12 14.22 10.72
C SER A 167 12.64 14.38 10.85
N PRO A 168 13.19 15.57 10.52
CA PRO A 168 14.60 15.89 10.79
C PRO A 168 15.01 15.71 12.27
N GLU A 169 14.07 15.88 13.19
CA GLU A 169 14.23 15.66 14.64
C GLU A 169 14.03 14.19 15.06
N ASN A 170 13.86 13.29 14.09
CA ASN A 170 13.61 11.86 14.25
C ASN A 170 12.24 11.53 14.89
N GLU A 171 11.24 12.38 14.68
CA GLU A 171 9.87 12.23 15.20
C GLU A 171 8.92 11.65 14.14
N MET A 172 7.87 10.96 14.61
CA MET A 172 6.74 10.52 13.80
C MET A 172 5.56 11.43 14.14
N ARG A 173 5.49 12.63 13.56
CA ARG A 173 4.69 13.74 14.13
C ARG A 173 3.19 13.58 13.95
N GLY A 174 2.78 12.85 12.91
CA GLY A 174 1.40 12.67 12.52
C GLY A 174 0.61 11.64 13.32
N PHE A 175 -0.65 11.52 12.94
CA PHE A 175 -1.46 10.33 13.16
C PHE A 175 -1.21 9.33 12.05
N TYR A 176 -1.20 8.06 12.40
CA TYR A 176 -1.04 6.92 11.52
C TYR A 176 -2.22 6.02 11.76
N GLY A 177 -2.89 5.56 10.71
CA GLY A 177 -4.12 4.83 10.90
C GLY A 177 -4.55 4.01 9.71
N LEU A 178 -5.67 3.35 9.90
CA LEU A 178 -6.38 2.68 8.83
C LEU A 178 -7.87 2.90 8.95
N GLU A 179 -8.50 3.01 7.80
CA GLU A 179 -9.94 2.91 7.63
C GLU A 179 -10.26 1.49 7.15
N VAL A 180 -11.28 0.87 7.73
CA VAL A 180 -11.79 -0.46 7.37
C VAL A 180 -13.23 -0.34 6.92
N ASP A 181 -13.53 -0.91 5.77
CA ASP A 181 -14.87 -1.04 5.20
C ASP A 181 -15.24 -2.53 5.14
N LEU A 182 -16.14 -2.93 6.04
CA LEU A 182 -16.53 -4.31 6.29
C LEU A 182 -17.52 -4.84 5.26
N ASN A 183 -18.19 -3.94 4.53
CA ASN A 183 -19.29 -4.31 3.65
C ASN A 183 -19.02 -3.97 2.16
N SER A 184 -17.88 -3.35 1.88
CA SER A 184 -17.38 -2.92 0.56
C SER A 184 -18.29 -1.93 -0.16
N ASP A 185 -19.03 -1.09 0.57
CA ASP A 185 -19.91 -0.05 0.01
C ASP A 185 -19.18 1.29 -0.23
N GLY A 186 -17.93 1.41 0.21
CA GLY A 186 -17.10 2.60 0.08
C GLY A 186 -17.08 3.50 1.30
N ARG A 187 -17.98 3.31 2.28
CA ARG A 187 -17.96 4.01 3.56
C ARG A 187 -17.14 3.19 4.55
N GLY A 188 -16.24 3.84 5.29
CA GLY A 188 -15.53 3.16 6.36
C GLY A 188 -16.46 2.84 7.52
N ASP A 189 -16.43 1.62 8.04
CA ASP A 189 -17.18 1.23 9.24
C ASP A 189 -16.34 1.44 10.52
N VAL A 190 -15.00 1.34 10.43
CA VAL A 190 -14.08 1.45 11.56
C VAL A 190 -12.85 2.28 11.17
N LEU A 191 -12.43 3.20 12.04
CA LEU A 191 -11.20 3.97 11.92
C LEU A 191 -10.32 3.74 13.13
N ILE A 192 -9.07 3.34 12.91
CA ILE A 192 -8.08 3.14 13.96
C ILE A 192 -6.95 4.13 13.74
N GLN A 193 -6.61 4.91 14.77
CA GLN A 193 -5.61 5.97 14.70
C GLN A 193 -4.61 5.83 15.83
N ALA A 194 -3.34 6.11 15.55
CA ALA A 194 -2.24 6.15 16.49
C ALA A 194 -1.42 7.43 16.28
N GLY A 195 -1.32 8.27 17.31
CA GLY A 195 -0.51 9.49 17.28
C GLY A 195 0.88 9.27 17.86
N GLN A 196 1.93 9.69 17.15
CA GLN A 196 3.31 9.75 17.65
C GLN A 196 3.79 8.53 18.45
N PRO A 197 3.70 7.32 17.89
CA PRO A 197 4.00 6.10 18.63
C PRO A 197 5.50 5.95 18.94
N ASP A 198 5.81 5.54 20.16
CA ASP A 198 7.17 5.21 20.63
C ASP A 198 7.60 3.80 20.19
N SER A 199 8.85 3.42 20.48
CA SER A 199 9.39 2.10 20.10
C SER A 199 8.78 0.90 20.84
N SER A 200 8.03 1.14 21.90
CA SER A 200 7.35 0.11 22.70
C SER A 200 5.86 0.11 22.40
N TRP A 201 5.23 -1.07 22.45
CA TRP A 201 3.78 -1.16 22.36
C TRP A 201 3.14 -0.33 23.47
N SER A 202 2.29 0.61 23.06
CA SER A 202 1.52 1.47 23.95
C SER A 202 0.11 1.66 23.41
N THR A 203 -0.83 1.90 24.31
CA THR A 203 -2.17 2.41 23.98
C THR A 203 -2.20 3.94 23.94
N ASP A 204 -1.14 4.61 24.41
CA ASP A 204 -1.03 6.07 24.39
C ASP A 204 -1.29 6.63 22.99
N ARG A 205 -2.15 7.65 22.92
CA ARG A 205 -2.65 8.28 21.68
C ARG A 205 -3.20 7.30 20.62
N VAL A 206 -3.69 6.13 21.03
CA VAL A 206 -4.42 5.18 20.17
C VAL A 206 -5.93 5.34 20.36
N LYS A 207 -6.66 5.48 19.26
CA LYS A 207 -8.12 5.57 19.23
C LYS A 207 -8.72 4.60 18.24
N VAL A 208 -9.91 4.08 18.56
CA VAL A 208 -10.74 3.29 17.64
C VAL A 208 -12.12 3.92 17.59
N TRP A 209 -12.52 4.31 16.39
CA TRP A 209 -13.83 4.89 16.10
C TRP A 209 -14.67 3.93 15.26
N GLN A 210 -15.97 4.06 15.39
CA GLN A 210 -16.96 3.35 14.60
C GLN A 210 -17.93 4.34 13.98
N ASP A 211 -18.30 4.08 12.73
CA ASP A 211 -19.45 4.67 12.07
C ASP A 211 -20.68 3.83 12.44
N SER A 212 -21.55 4.38 13.28
CA SER A 212 -22.72 3.67 13.81
C SER A 212 -23.96 3.82 12.93
N ASN A 213 -24.02 4.89 12.13
CA ASN A 213 -25.17 5.26 11.31
C ASN A 213 -24.93 5.02 9.80
N LYS A 214 -23.73 4.60 9.42
CA LYS A 214 -23.27 4.25 8.06
C LYS A 214 -23.27 5.44 7.12
N ASP A 215 -22.79 6.58 7.58
CA ASP A 215 -22.82 7.82 6.85
C ASP A 215 -21.47 8.50 6.61
N VAL A 216 -20.32 7.84 6.87
CA VAL A 216 -18.99 8.37 6.51
C VAL A 216 -19.00 8.92 5.08
N GLY A 217 -18.59 10.19 4.96
CA GLY A 217 -18.75 11.03 3.78
C GLY A 217 -20.14 11.60 3.58
N SER A 218 -20.51 11.81 2.32
CA SER A 218 -21.76 12.47 1.95
C SER A 218 -22.64 11.55 1.12
N ARG A 219 -23.29 12.04 0.05
CA ARG A 219 -24.28 11.21 -0.67
C ARG A 219 -23.60 10.09 -1.44
N THR A 220 -22.44 10.36 -2.02
CA THR A 220 -21.70 9.42 -2.86
C THR A 220 -20.39 9.06 -2.16
N PRO A 221 -20.23 7.82 -1.66
CA PRO A 221 -19.02 7.42 -0.93
C PRO A 221 -17.75 7.75 -1.70
N LEU A 222 -16.74 8.26 -1.00
CA LEU A 222 -15.43 8.70 -1.50
C LEU A 222 -15.46 9.88 -2.48
N THR A 223 -16.60 10.17 -3.10
CA THR A 223 -16.69 11.13 -4.21
C THR A 223 -17.04 12.49 -3.68
N ALA A 224 -16.18 13.49 -3.98
CA ALA A 224 -16.38 14.86 -3.53
C ALA A 224 -17.76 15.40 -3.98
N ASP A 225 -18.70 15.54 -3.04
CA ASP A 225 -20.07 16.00 -3.35
C ASP A 225 -20.67 16.98 -2.34
N ASN A 226 -19.82 17.89 -1.85
CA ASN A 226 -20.15 19.10 -1.07
C ASN A 226 -21.49 19.76 -1.49
N PRO A 227 -22.36 20.16 -0.53
CA PRO A 227 -22.13 20.22 0.91
C PRO A 227 -22.39 18.93 1.68
N LYS A 228 -21.60 18.76 2.75
CA LYS A 228 -21.61 17.60 3.65
C LYS A 228 -23.01 17.26 4.18
N THR A 229 -23.33 15.98 4.23
CA THR A 229 -24.57 15.49 4.87
C THR A 229 -24.40 14.43 5.95
N GLY A 230 -23.28 13.68 6.00
CA GLY A 230 -23.00 12.70 7.07
C GLY A 230 -22.38 13.33 8.32
N ASP A 231 -22.20 12.57 9.39
CA ASP A 231 -21.43 12.93 10.59
C ASP A 231 -20.13 12.14 10.78
N GLY A 232 -19.80 11.24 9.84
CA GLY A 232 -18.49 10.61 9.77
C GLY A 232 -18.37 9.48 10.78
N TYR A 233 -17.21 9.35 11.42
CA TYR A 233 -17.09 8.44 12.56
C TYR A 233 -17.64 9.10 13.83
N ASP A 234 -18.72 8.54 14.39
CA ASP A 234 -19.52 9.16 15.45
C ASP A 234 -19.38 8.48 16.84
N VAL A 235 -18.89 7.24 16.91
CA VAL A 235 -18.72 6.51 18.17
C VAL A 235 -17.26 6.23 18.47
N LEU A 236 -16.76 6.73 19.61
CA LEU A 236 -15.45 6.38 20.15
C LEU A 236 -15.52 5.08 20.96
N LEU A 237 -14.99 3.99 20.42
CA LEU A 237 -14.99 2.66 21.07
C LEU A 237 -13.82 2.46 22.02
N PHE A 238 -12.69 3.09 21.73
CA PHE A 238 -11.45 2.97 22.48
C PHE A 238 -10.66 4.27 22.43
N ASP A 239 -10.17 4.71 23.58
CA ASP A 239 -9.31 5.89 23.73
C ASP A 239 -8.24 5.60 24.77
N GLN A 240 -7.05 5.23 24.32
CA GLN A 240 -5.87 5.13 25.18
C GLN A 240 -6.02 4.13 26.34
N GLY A 241 -6.59 2.98 26.04
CA GLY A 241 -6.88 1.93 27.02
C GLY A 241 -8.22 2.10 27.74
N LEU A 242 -8.93 3.22 27.52
CA LEU A 242 -10.31 3.39 27.98
C LEU A 242 -11.28 2.83 26.95
N GLY A 243 -12.27 2.06 27.41
CA GLY A 243 -13.25 1.38 26.56
C GLY A 243 -13.71 0.07 27.20
N ASN A 244 -14.51 -0.70 26.46
CA ASN A 244 -14.96 -2.02 26.95
C ASN A 244 -13.82 -3.05 27.01
N ASP A 245 -12.81 -2.89 26.16
CA ASP A 245 -11.61 -3.71 26.12
C ASP A 245 -10.39 -2.79 26.21
N PRO A 246 -9.65 -2.77 27.34
CA PRO A 246 -8.49 -1.89 27.51
C PRO A 246 -7.29 -2.27 26.62
N ASP A 247 -7.38 -3.41 25.92
CA ASP A 247 -6.36 -3.89 25.01
C ASP A 247 -6.89 -3.97 23.56
N LEU A 248 -7.93 -3.19 23.20
CA LEU A 248 -8.55 -3.28 21.88
C LEU A 248 -7.56 -2.96 20.75
N ALA A 249 -6.72 -1.94 20.95
CA ALA A 249 -5.73 -1.51 19.97
C ALA A 249 -4.47 -0.94 20.65
N TRP A 250 -3.35 -1.12 19.97
CA TRP A 250 -2.02 -0.74 20.40
C TRP A 250 -1.23 -0.21 19.20
N ALA A 251 -0.25 0.64 19.46
CA ALA A 251 0.68 1.10 18.44
C ALA A 251 2.12 1.15 18.97
N ARG A 252 3.07 1.06 18.04
CA ARG A 252 4.48 1.37 18.26
C ARG A 252 5.14 1.79 16.94
N ARG A 253 6.24 2.51 17.01
CA ARG A 253 7.24 2.55 15.95
C ARG A 253 8.01 1.23 15.95
N SER A 254 8.24 0.66 14.77
CA SER A 254 8.95 -0.61 14.64
C SER A 254 10.37 -0.47 15.20
N PRO A 255 10.80 -1.36 16.11
CA PRO A 255 12.17 -1.34 16.63
C PRO A 255 13.22 -1.75 15.57
N ASN A 256 12.79 -2.40 14.48
CA ASN A 256 13.65 -2.91 13.42
C ASN A 256 13.60 -2.06 12.14
N ASP A 257 12.67 -1.11 12.07
CA ASP A 257 12.50 -0.20 10.94
C ASP A 257 12.00 1.14 11.43
N ILE A 258 12.92 2.10 11.46
CA ILE A 258 12.69 3.45 11.97
C ILE A 258 11.65 4.24 11.16
N ASN A 259 11.30 3.76 9.95
CA ASN A 259 10.32 4.37 9.05
C ASN A 259 8.95 3.70 9.13
N ALA A 260 8.76 2.71 10.01
CA ALA A 260 7.53 1.94 10.08
C ALA A 260 6.77 2.19 11.38
N VAL A 261 5.49 2.50 11.26
CA VAL A 261 4.53 2.45 12.37
C VAL A 261 3.79 1.12 12.31
N GLN A 262 3.69 0.47 13.47
CA GLN A 262 2.97 -0.78 13.66
C GLN A 262 1.75 -0.53 14.53
N ILE A 263 0.59 -0.91 14.03
CA ILE A 263 -0.68 -0.89 14.75
C ILE A 263 -1.13 -2.33 14.91
N ALA A 264 -1.53 -2.72 16.11
CA ALA A 264 -2.13 -4.02 16.38
C ALA A 264 -3.50 -3.80 17.01
N PHE A 265 -4.53 -4.44 16.47
CA PHE A 265 -5.88 -4.37 17.03
C PHE A 265 -6.52 -5.76 17.06
N LYS A 266 -7.42 -5.98 18.01
CA LYS A 266 -8.11 -7.26 18.14
C LYS A 266 -9.13 -7.43 17.01
N PRO A 267 -9.32 -8.66 16.48
CA PRO A 267 -10.37 -8.93 15.49
C PRO A 267 -11.76 -8.47 15.92
N SER A 268 -12.06 -8.41 17.23
CA SER A 268 -13.32 -7.89 17.75
C SER A 268 -13.60 -6.42 17.38
N ALA A 269 -12.59 -5.60 17.12
CA ALA A 269 -12.76 -4.22 16.65
C ALA A 269 -13.44 -4.15 15.28
N ILE A 270 -13.31 -5.21 14.48
CA ILE A 270 -13.90 -5.35 13.14
C ILE A 270 -14.94 -6.48 13.11
N ASN A 271 -15.65 -6.71 14.21
CA ASN A 271 -16.68 -7.75 14.36
C ASN A 271 -16.18 -9.19 14.10
N ASN A 272 -14.87 -9.43 14.22
CA ASN A 272 -14.20 -10.67 13.81
C ASN A 272 -14.40 -11.01 12.32
N ASP A 273 -14.66 -10.00 11.49
CA ASP A 273 -14.79 -10.21 10.06
C ASP A 273 -13.45 -10.67 9.47
N THR A 274 -13.55 -11.53 8.46
CA THR A 274 -12.41 -12.10 7.76
C THR A 274 -12.29 -11.57 6.33
N GLY A 275 -13.31 -10.85 5.84
CA GLY A 275 -13.35 -10.27 4.51
C GLY A 275 -13.75 -8.79 4.55
N TYR A 276 -12.85 -7.89 4.18
CA TYR A 276 -13.07 -6.45 4.23
C TYR A 276 -12.10 -5.69 3.32
N LEU A 277 -12.40 -4.42 3.05
CA LEU A 277 -11.47 -3.47 2.44
C LEU A 277 -10.79 -2.66 3.55
N TRP A 278 -9.57 -2.22 3.30
CA TRP A 278 -8.87 -1.28 4.17
C TRP A 278 -7.98 -0.33 3.39
N GLY A 279 -7.75 0.86 3.93
CA GLY A 279 -6.82 1.87 3.41
C GLY A 279 -5.98 2.45 4.54
N ALA A 280 -4.71 2.76 4.29
CA ALA A 280 -3.83 3.37 5.29
C ALA A 280 -3.85 4.89 5.16
N TRP A 281 -3.70 5.57 6.29
CA TRP A 281 -3.76 7.03 6.39
C TRP A 281 -2.62 7.59 7.24
N THR A 282 -2.11 8.74 6.85
CA THR A 282 -1.36 9.66 7.71
C THR A 282 -1.99 11.03 7.71
N ASP A 283 -2.00 11.70 8.85
CA ASP A 283 -2.62 13.01 8.97
C ASP A 283 -1.94 13.85 10.07
N LEU A 284 -1.56 15.07 9.72
CA LEU A 284 -1.12 16.12 10.63
C LEU A 284 -1.86 17.46 10.35
N GLY A 285 -2.86 17.40 9.47
CA GLY A 285 -3.67 18.53 9.02
C GLY A 285 -5.02 18.58 9.71
N VAL A 286 -6.02 17.92 9.11
CA VAL A 286 -7.43 18.04 9.52
C VAL A 286 -7.70 17.27 10.81
N MET A 287 -7.27 16.01 10.86
CA MET A 287 -7.34 15.12 12.02
C MET A 287 -8.72 15.09 12.73
N GLU A 288 -9.79 15.06 11.95
CA GLU A 288 -11.16 15.13 12.46
C GLU A 288 -11.96 13.90 11.98
N PRO A 289 -12.12 12.86 12.82
CA PRO A 289 -12.85 11.64 12.47
C PRO A 289 -14.27 11.89 11.95
N SER A 290 -14.94 12.93 12.45
CA SER A 290 -16.29 13.29 12.00
C SER A 290 -16.33 13.91 10.59
N TRP A 291 -15.18 14.21 9.99
CA TRP A 291 -15.08 14.81 8.65
C TRP A 291 -14.66 13.81 7.57
N PHE A 292 -14.50 12.52 7.91
CA PHE A 292 -14.02 11.53 6.96
C PHE A 292 -14.92 11.38 5.73
N ASP A 293 -14.24 11.09 4.62
CA ASP A 293 -14.25 11.76 3.31
C ASP A 293 -13.98 13.29 3.36
N TYR A 294 -12.75 13.69 3.71
CA TYR A 294 -12.34 15.10 3.80
C TYR A 294 -12.64 15.92 2.54
N ASN A 295 -12.65 15.30 1.36
CA ASN A 295 -12.95 15.95 0.08
C ASN A 295 -14.41 16.43 -0.03
N ASP A 296 -15.31 16.05 0.87
CA ASP A 296 -16.67 16.60 0.94
C ASP A 296 -16.73 17.95 1.67
N HIS A 297 -15.70 18.26 2.45
CA HIS A 297 -15.63 19.49 3.26
C HIS A 297 -15.06 20.68 2.50
N PHE A 298 -14.46 20.43 1.34
CA PHE A 298 -13.76 21.44 0.56
C PHE A 298 -14.10 21.31 -0.91
N THR A 299 -14.27 22.43 -1.60
CA THR A 299 -14.04 22.43 -3.05
C THR A 299 -12.55 22.22 -3.32
N HIS A 300 -12.19 21.70 -4.49
CA HIS A 300 -10.77 21.54 -4.86
C HIS A 300 -10.01 22.88 -4.81
N ALA A 301 -10.69 24.00 -5.09
CA ALA A 301 -10.10 25.34 -4.99
C ALA A 301 -9.76 25.77 -3.55
N GLU A 302 -10.55 25.35 -2.57
CA GLU A 302 -10.34 25.60 -1.13
C GLU A 302 -9.31 24.64 -0.55
N ALA A 303 -9.35 23.38 -0.94
CA ALA A 303 -8.41 22.34 -0.54
C ALA A 303 -6.99 22.61 -1.07
N GLY A 304 -6.89 23.17 -2.28
CA GLY A 304 -5.65 23.27 -3.03
C GLY A 304 -5.21 21.94 -3.64
N SER A 305 -4.08 21.96 -4.36
CA SER A 305 -3.54 20.78 -5.04
C SER A 305 -2.02 20.70 -4.90
N PRO A 306 -1.43 19.50 -4.72
CA PRO A 306 0.01 19.30 -4.67
C PRO A 306 0.64 19.23 -6.07
N LEU A 307 -0.17 19.21 -7.14
CA LEU A 307 0.26 19.06 -8.53
C LEU A 307 0.47 20.43 -9.19
N ILE A 308 1.68 20.70 -9.66
CA ILE A 308 2.05 22.02 -10.22
C ILE A 308 1.28 22.41 -11.49
N ASP A 309 0.76 21.45 -12.22
CA ASP A 309 -0.06 21.62 -13.43
C ASP A 309 -1.55 21.80 -13.12
N SER A 310 -1.96 21.63 -11.86
CA SER A 310 -3.31 21.94 -11.41
C SER A 310 -3.52 23.44 -11.30
N GLN A 311 -4.66 23.93 -11.78
CA GLN A 311 -5.12 25.31 -11.56
C GLN A 311 -5.33 25.65 -10.07
N HIS A 312 -5.38 24.64 -9.19
CA HIS A 312 -5.60 24.79 -7.76
C HIS A 312 -4.31 24.71 -6.93
N TYR A 313 -3.14 24.59 -7.57
CA TYR A 313 -1.86 24.67 -6.86
C TYR A 313 -1.63 26.05 -6.22
N PRO A 314 -1.00 26.15 -5.04
CA PRO A 314 -0.52 25.06 -4.16
C PRO A 314 -1.61 24.48 -3.25
N LEU A 315 -1.24 23.56 -2.34
CA LEU A 315 -2.11 23.10 -1.26
C LEU A 315 -2.58 24.26 -0.37
N LYS A 316 -3.77 24.11 0.22
CA LYS A 316 -4.42 25.12 1.07
C LYS A 316 -5.07 24.46 2.29
N ALA A 317 -6.40 24.42 2.37
CA ALA A 317 -7.11 24.00 3.58
C ALA A 317 -7.00 22.50 3.88
N LEU A 318 -6.69 21.68 2.87
CA LEU A 318 -6.45 20.24 3.03
C LEU A 318 -4.99 19.96 2.63
N ALA A 319 -4.11 20.00 3.61
CA ALA A 319 -2.67 19.77 3.48
C ALA A 319 -2.22 18.83 4.61
N LEU A 320 -0.98 18.33 4.54
CA LEU A 320 -0.41 17.43 5.54
C LEU A 320 -1.24 16.15 5.77
N VAL A 321 -1.77 15.58 4.69
CA VAL A 321 -2.53 14.33 4.70
C VAL A 321 -2.05 13.44 3.56
N ASP A 322 -1.97 12.15 3.82
CA ASP A 322 -1.59 11.16 2.81
C ASP A 322 -2.39 9.89 3.05
N ASN A 323 -2.81 9.23 1.98
CA ASN A 323 -3.48 7.94 2.11
C ASN A 323 -3.25 7.05 0.91
N THR A 324 -3.35 5.75 1.17
CA THR A 324 -3.35 4.78 0.09
C THR A 324 -4.76 4.64 -0.49
N CYS A 325 -4.83 4.15 -1.72
CA CYS A 325 -6.01 3.43 -2.19
C CYS A 325 -6.33 2.23 -1.27
N ARG A 326 -7.52 1.64 -1.40
CA ARG A 326 -7.94 0.50 -0.58
C ARG A 326 -7.49 -0.84 -1.17
N TRP A 327 -7.33 -1.86 -0.32
CA TRP A 327 -7.13 -3.24 -0.78
C TRP A 327 -7.92 -4.24 0.05
N ALA A 328 -8.14 -5.43 -0.51
CA ALA A 328 -8.94 -6.46 0.11
C ALA A 328 -8.15 -7.33 1.09
N VAL A 329 -8.85 -7.80 2.12
CA VAL A 329 -8.47 -8.90 2.99
C VAL A 329 -9.52 -10.00 2.82
N GLY A 330 -9.11 -11.27 2.77
CA GLY A 330 -10.04 -12.41 2.76
C GLY A 330 -10.75 -12.70 1.43
N PHE A 331 -10.61 -11.84 0.42
CA PHE A 331 -11.15 -12.07 -0.91
C PHE A 331 -10.27 -11.47 -2.02
N THR A 332 -10.51 -11.90 -3.26
CA THR A 332 -9.86 -11.33 -4.45
C THR A 332 -10.72 -10.17 -4.97
N PRO A 333 -10.22 -8.93 -5.01
CA PRO A 333 -10.97 -7.79 -5.50
C PRO A 333 -11.24 -7.92 -7.01
N LYS A 334 -12.37 -7.38 -7.46
CA LYS A 334 -12.83 -7.40 -8.85
C LYS A 334 -12.51 -6.10 -9.59
N GLY A 335 -12.10 -5.06 -8.87
CA GLY A 335 -11.74 -3.75 -9.39
C GLY A 335 -12.92 -2.78 -9.50
N ASN A 336 -14.10 -3.19 -9.04
CA ASN A 336 -15.29 -2.33 -8.97
C ASN A 336 -15.64 -1.93 -7.52
N GLU A 337 -14.88 -2.44 -6.55
CA GLU A 337 -14.93 -2.02 -5.16
C GLU A 337 -14.53 -0.53 -5.05
N PRO A 338 -15.26 0.30 -4.30
CA PRO A 338 -14.94 1.72 -4.16
C PRO A 338 -13.55 1.94 -3.54
N GLY A 339 -12.78 2.86 -4.14
CA GLY A 339 -11.46 3.23 -3.65
C GLY A 339 -10.36 2.18 -3.84
N ILE A 340 -10.67 1.02 -4.44
CA ILE A 340 -9.69 -0.06 -4.61
C ILE A 340 -8.47 0.40 -5.43
N CYS A 341 -7.28 -0.03 -5.02
CA CYS A 341 -6.09 0.20 -5.81
C CYS A 341 -6.25 -0.35 -7.23
N PRO A 342 -5.60 0.26 -8.23
CA PRO A 342 -5.61 -0.26 -9.58
C PRO A 342 -5.19 -1.73 -9.58
N LEU A 343 -6.09 -2.60 -10.03
CA LEU A 343 -5.75 -4.00 -10.16
C LEU A 343 -4.56 -4.09 -11.13
N PRO A 344 -3.51 -4.85 -10.79
CA PRO A 344 -2.50 -5.17 -11.79
C PRO A 344 -3.25 -5.78 -12.96
N ALA A 345 -2.96 -5.29 -14.18
CA ALA A 345 -3.66 -5.76 -15.36
C ALA A 345 -3.67 -7.28 -15.32
N THR A 346 -4.87 -7.88 -15.21
CA THR A 346 -5.02 -9.32 -15.42
C THR A 346 -4.25 -9.59 -16.68
N PRO A 347 -3.18 -10.42 -16.65
CA PRO A 347 -2.34 -10.62 -17.82
C PRO A 347 -3.31 -10.93 -18.93
N THR A 348 -3.42 -9.99 -19.89
CA THR A 348 -4.38 -10.16 -20.97
C THR A 348 -4.04 -11.53 -21.52
N PRO A 349 -4.95 -12.52 -21.51
CA PRO A 349 -4.67 -13.76 -22.19
C PRO A 349 -4.28 -13.28 -23.57
N THR A 350 -3.00 -13.46 -23.91
CA THR A 350 -2.49 -12.92 -25.15
C THR A 350 -3.29 -13.68 -26.17
N PHE A 351 -4.31 -13.03 -26.74
CA PHE A 351 -5.00 -13.57 -27.89
C PHE A 351 -3.87 -13.73 -28.88
N THR A 352 -3.50 -14.98 -29.14
CA THR A 352 -2.67 -15.30 -30.28
C THR A 352 -3.30 -14.54 -31.44
N PRO A 353 -2.63 -13.53 -32.02
CA PRO A 353 -3.23 -12.79 -33.11
C PRO A 353 -3.62 -13.80 -34.17
N LEU A 354 -4.80 -13.65 -34.78
CA LEU A 354 -5.12 -14.38 -36.01
C LEU A 354 -3.91 -14.19 -36.95
N PRO A 355 -3.27 -15.27 -37.43
CA PRO A 355 -1.92 -15.19 -37.95
C PRO A 355 -1.89 -14.24 -39.15
N THR A 356 -1.23 -13.10 -38.98
CA THR A 356 -0.57 -12.43 -40.11
C THR A 356 0.90 -12.31 -39.73
N PHE A 357 1.71 -12.97 -40.55
CA PHE A 357 3.08 -13.37 -40.29
C PHE A 357 4.04 -12.19 -40.09
N THR A 358 4.79 -12.20 -38.98
CA THR A 358 6.24 -11.86 -38.92
C THR A 358 6.78 -12.31 -37.55
N ALA A 359 7.76 -13.21 -37.56
CA ALA A 359 8.08 -14.10 -36.45
C ALA A 359 9.12 -13.53 -35.46
N THR A 360 8.77 -13.49 -34.17
CA THR A 360 9.70 -13.41 -33.04
C THR A 360 9.95 -14.85 -32.54
N PRO A 361 11.21 -15.27 -32.27
CA PRO A 361 11.56 -16.69 -32.19
C PRO A 361 10.95 -17.37 -30.96
N ILE A 362 10.10 -18.38 -31.23
CA ILE A 362 9.66 -19.38 -30.26
C ILE A 362 10.91 -20.00 -29.62
N PRO A 363 11.00 -20.17 -28.28
CA PRO A 363 12.08 -20.94 -27.69
C PRO A 363 12.06 -22.32 -28.34
N THR A 364 13.06 -22.62 -29.16
CA THR A 364 13.05 -23.81 -29.99
C THR A 364 13.05 -25.02 -29.05
N PRO A 365 12.04 -25.91 -29.09
CA PRO A 365 12.07 -27.08 -28.23
C PRO A 365 13.33 -27.90 -28.53
N SER A 366 14.01 -28.39 -27.49
CA SER A 366 15.19 -29.24 -27.66
C SER A 366 14.79 -30.60 -28.24
N ASN A 367 15.73 -31.27 -28.89
CA ASN A 367 15.54 -32.62 -29.38
C ASN A 367 16.75 -33.51 -29.07
N ILE A 368 16.47 -34.79 -28.86
CA ILE A 368 17.47 -35.86 -28.85
C ILE A 368 17.33 -36.62 -30.16
N THR A 369 18.41 -36.70 -30.92
CA THR A 369 18.49 -37.48 -32.16
C THR A 369 19.59 -38.52 -32.06
N GLY A 370 19.59 -39.49 -32.95
CA GLY A 370 20.69 -40.42 -33.05
C GLY A 370 20.51 -41.46 -34.14
N ILE A 371 21.50 -42.34 -34.26
CA ILE A 371 21.45 -43.50 -35.13
C ILE A 371 21.76 -44.77 -34.32
N VAL A 372 21.01 -45.83 -34.63
CA VAL A 372 21.32 -47.20 -34.20
C VAL A 372 21.91 -47.92 -35.41
N PHE A 373 23.09 -48.50 -35.25
CA PHE A 373 23.85 -49.08 -36.35
C PHE A 373 24.63 -50.31 -35.92
N ARG A 374 24.99 -51.14 -36.89
CA ARG A 374 25.93 -52.24 -36.72
C ARG A 374 27.33 -51.64 -36.66
N ASP A 375 27.87 -51.61 -35.45
CA ASP A 375 29.23 -51.18 -35.19
C ASP A 375 30.15 -52.35 -35.51
N GLY A 376 30.88 -52.23 -36.62
CA GLY A 376 31.68 -53.34 -37.14
C GLY A 376 33.08 -53.40 -36.53
N ASN A 377 33.55 -52.28 -35.97
CA ASN A 377 34.96 -52.06 -35.67
C ASN A 377 35.25 -51.75 -34.19
N GLY A 378 34.23 -51.50 -33.36
CA GLY A 378 34.41 -51.38 -31.91
C GLY A 378 34.20 -49.99 -31.35
N ASP A 379 34.06 -48.96 -32.18
CA ASP A 379 34.43 -47.60 -31.80
C ASP A 379 33.26 -46.67 -31.46
N LEU A 380 32.02 -47.17 -31.58
CA LEU A 380 30.77 -46.49 -31.25
C LEU A 380 30.52 -45.19 -32.04
N ALA A 381 31.21 -45.00 -33.16
CA ALA A 381 31.02 -43.87 -34.04
C ALA A 381 30.56 -44.33 -35.43
N TYR A 382 29.36 -43.90 -35.84
CA TYR A 382 28.82 -44.28 -37.14
C TYR A 382 29.66 -43.72 -38.30
N GLN A 383 30.24 -44.62 -39.10
CA GLN A 383 31.21 -44.29 -40.15
C GLN A 383 30.86 -44.91 -41.51
N SER A 384 31.60 -44.48 -42.52
CA SER A 384 31.45 -45.01 -43.88
C SER A 384 31.77 -46.51 -43.92
N GLY A 385 30.81 -47.31 -44.40
CA GLY A 385 30.92 -48.78 -44.44
C GLY A 385 30.15 -49.49 -43.34
N GLU A 386 29.63 -48.76 -42.36
CA GLU A 386 28.75 -49.31 -41.32
C GLU A 386 27.29 -49.27 -41.75
N PHE A 387 26.51 -50.22 -41.22
CA PHE A 387 25.13 -50.42 -41.66
C PHE A 387 24.15 -49.92 -40.61
N PRO A 388 23.21 -49.03 -40.97
CA PRO A 388 22.14 -48.63 -40.07
C PRO A 388 21.21 -49.80 -39.73
N LEU A 389 20.66 -49.79 -38.51
CA LEU A 389 19.70 -50.80 -38.05
C LEU A 389 18.30 -50.20 -38.01
N SER A 390 17.46 -50.64 -38.94
CA SER A 390 16.06 -50.26 -39.02
C SER A 390 15.20 -51.02 -38.01
N GLY A 391 14.18 -50.35 -37.46
CA GLY A 391 13.17 -50.94 -36.58
C GLY A 391 13.61 -51.15 -35.13
N ALA A 392 14.82 -50.75 -34.73
CA ALA A 392 15.28 -50.81 -33.34
C ALA A 392 14.40 -49.94 -32.45
N ASN A 393 13.91 -50.48 -31.33
CA ASN A 393 13.05 -49.73 -30.41
C ASN A 393 13.90 -48.92 -29.41
N VAL A 394 13.78 -47.60 -29.49
CA VAL A 394 14.47 -46.62 -28.67
C VAL A 394 13.47 -46.04 -27.68
N HIS A 395 13.82 -46.02 -26.40
CA HIS A 395 13.02 -45.48 -25.32
C HIS A 395 13.69 -44.25 -24.74
N LEU A 396 12.86 -43.34 -24.24
CA LEU A 396 13.24 -42.15 -23.52
C LEU A 396 12.59 -42.19 -22.13
N TYR A 397 13.42 -42.09 -21.10
CA TYR A 397 13.00 -42.02 -19.71
C TYR A 397 13.31 -40.64 -19.15
N SER A 398 12.49 -40.21 -18.18
CA SER A 398 12.80 -39.04 -17.37
C SER A 398 13.91 -39.37 -16.35
N GLY A 399 14.81 -38.43 -16.09
CA GLY A 399 15.92 -38.61 -15.15
C GLY A 399 17.12 -39.40 -15.69
N SER A 400 18.09 -39.68 -14.82
CA SER A 400 19.32 -40.39 -15.20
C SER A 400 19.10 -41.89 -15.39
N CYS A 401 19.90 -42.53 -16.23
CA CYS A 401 19.82 -43.98 -16.43
C CYS A 401 20.07 -44.75 -15.12
N GLY A 402 19.26 -45.79 -14.87
CA GLY A 402 19.33 -46.59 -13.63
C GLY A 402 18.64 -45.97 -12.41
N SER A 403 18.11 -44.74 -12.51
CA SER A 403 17.37 -44.08 -11.41
C SER A 403 15.94 -44.59 -11.20
N GLY A 404 15.45 -45.48 -12.10
CA GLY A 404 14.07 -45.99 -12.07
C GLY A 404 13.02 -44.99 -12.57
N GLY A 405 13.44 -43.91 -13.27
CA GLY A 405 12.53 -42.94 -13.86
C GLY A 405 11.56 -43.55 -14.87
N GLY A 406 10.35 -42.98 -14.96
CA GLY A 406 9.30 -43.47 -15.85
C GLY A 406 9.62 -43.24 -17.32
N GLU A 407 9.21 -44.17 -18.18
CA GLU A 407 9.26 -44.02 -19.64
C GLU A 407 8.31 -42.90 -20.06
N ILE A 408 8.82 -41.94 -20.83
CA ILE A 408 8.04 -40.79 -21.30
C ILE A 408 7.76 -40.84 -22.80
N ALA A 409 8.57 -41.57 -23.57
CA ALA A 409 8.32 -41.82 -25.00
C ALA A 409 9.12 -43.03 -25.49
N SER A 410 8.69 -43.64 -26.60
CA SER A 410 9.48 -44.57 -27.39
C SER A 410 9.24 -44.38 -28.88
N THR A 411 10.20 -44.83 -29.69
CA THR A 411 10.14 -44.78 -31.15
C THR A 411 10.93 -45.92 -31.76
N ASN A 412 10.67 -46.26 -33.02
CA ASN A 412 11.48 -47.22 -33.76
C ASN A 412 12.37 -46.47 -34.75
N THR A 413 13.61 -46.94 -34.93
CA THR A 413 14.50 -46.37 -35.93
C THR A 413 13.96 -46.55 -37.35
N GLY A 414 14.20 -45.55 -38.19
CA GLY A 414 13.85 -45.59 -39.61
C GLY A 414 14.71 -46.57 -40.42
N ALA A 415 14.43 -46.69 -41.72
CA ALA A 415 15.20 -47.54 -42.64
C ALA A 415 16.71 -47.16 -42.71
N ASP A 416 17.02 -45.92 -42.35
CA ASP A 416 18.36 -45.34 -42.24
C ASP A 416 18.94 -45.42 -40.81
N GLY A 417 18.28 -46.15 -39.92
CA GLY A 417 18.69 -46.39 -38.54
C GLY A 417 18.51 -45.21 -37.60
N ARG A 418 17.93 -44.09 -38.06
CA ARG A 418 17.84 -42.86 -37.27
C ARG A 418 16.59 -42.80 -36.41
N TYR A 419 16.68 -42.09 -35.28
CA TYR A 419 15.56 -41.79 -34.40
C TYR A 419 15.59 -40.33 -33.92
N ASN A 420 14.45 -39.84 -33.44
CA ASN A 420 14.31 -38.47 -32.91
C ASN A 420 13.22 -38.39 -31.84
N PHE A 421 13.56 -37.76 -30.71
CA PHE A 421 12.63 -37.27 -29.70
C PHE A 421 12.67 -35.74 -29.68
N GLY A 422 11.64 -35.09 -30.21
CA GLY A 422 11.51 -33.63 -30.21
C GLY A 422 10.60 -33.12 -29.09
N GLY A 423 10.54 -31.80 -28.91
CA GLY A 423 9.60 -31.20 -27.95
C GLY A 423 10.08 -31.22 -26.49
N LEU A 424 11.37 -31.48 -26.25
CA LEU A 424 11.87 -31.69 -24.90
C LEU A 424 12.13 -30.37 -24.19
N SER A 425 11.55 -30.24 -23.00
CA SER A 425 11.88 -29.18 -22.05
C SER A 425 13.29 -29.37 -21.50
N ALA A 426 13.85 -28.32 -20.89
CA ALA A 426 15.10 -28.46 -20.15
C ALA A 426 14.91 -29.47 -19.00
N GLY A 427 15.87 -30.39 -18.83
CA GLY A 427 15.74 -31.51 -17.91
C GLY A 427 16.80 -32.58 -18.15
N THR A 428 16.83 -33.59 -17.28
CA THR A 428 17.70 -34.76 -17.45
C THR A 428 16.89 -35.92 -17.99
N TYR A 429 17.44 -36.63 -18.97
CA TYR A 429 16.79 -37.73 -19.67
C TYR A 429 17.74 -38.92 -19.81
N CYS A 430 17.17 -40.12 -19.92
CA CYS A 430 17.91 -41.33 -20.25
C CYS A 430 17.38 -41.92 -21.55
N VAL A 431 18.26 -42.17 -22.50
CA VAL A 431 17.92 -42.82 -23.78
C VAL A 431 18.44 -44.24 -23.75
N ASP A 432 17.59 -45.19 -24.14
CA ASP A 432 17.94 -46.60 -24.14
C ASP A 432 17.36 -47.32 -25.36
N VAL A 433 18.01 -48.39 -25.81
CA VAL A 433 17.49 -49.25 -26.88
C VAL A 433 17.22 -50.63 -26.29
N SER A 434 15.94 -50.94 -26.04
CA SER A 434 15.47 -52.17 -25.40
C SER A 434 14.32 -52.80 -26.18
N PRO A 435 14.28 -54.13 -26.31
CA PRO A 435 15.44 -55.02 -26.19
C PRO A 435 16.52 -54.65 -27.23
N ALA A 436 17.72 -55.22 -27.09
CA ALA A 436 18.72 -55.09 -28.14
C ALA A 436 18.14 -55.54 -29.51
N PRO A 437 18.50 -54.89 -30.63
CA PRO A 437 18.00 -55.27 -31.95
C PRO A 437 18.26 -56.75 -32.26
N ALA A 438 17.28 -57.41 -32.90
CA ALA A 438 17.32 -58.85 -33.13
C ALA A 438 18.60 -59.29 -33.90
N SER A 439 19.23 -60.38 -33.43
CA SER A 439 20.51 -60.92 -33.93
C SER A 439 21.77 -60.18 -33.48
N PHE A 440 21.67 -59.19 -32.59
CA PHE A 440 22.81 -58.53 -31.93
C PHE A 440 22.77 -58.80 -30.43
N THR A 441 23.90 -59.19 -29.84
CA THR A 441 23.95 -59.66 -28.44
C THR A 441 24.73 -58.72 -27.51
N ALA A 442 25.54 -57.81 -28.05
CA ALA A 442 26.23 -56.77 -27.28
C ALA A 442 25.44 -55.46 -27.34
N ARG A 443 25.17 -54.86 -26.18
CA ARG A 443 24.35 -53.65 -26.04
C ARG A 443 25.21 -52.44 -25.69
N THR A 444 25.13 -51.37 -26.49
CA THR A 444 25.59 -50.05 -26.03
C THR A 444 24.74 -49.62 -24.82
N PRO A 445 25.33 -49.29 -23.67
CA PRO A 445 24.57 -48.91 -22.48
C PRO A 445 23.63 -47.72 -22.71
N ALA A 446 22.56 -47.66 -21.93
CA ALA A 446 21.69 -46.50 -21.87
C ALA A 446 22.49 -45.24 -21.53
N THR A 447 22.17 -44.12 -22.17
CA THR A 447 22.94 -42.87 -22.06
C THR A 447 22.11 -41.77 -21.41
N THR A 448 22.68 -41.13 -20.37
CA THR A 448 22.06 -39.97 -19.71
C THR A 448 22.44 -38.68 -20.45
N VAL A 449 21.44 -37.84 -20.71
CA VAL A 449 21.56 -36.54 -21.38
C VAL A 449 20.97 -35.45 -20.50
N ILE A 450 21.73 -34.38 -20.26
CA ILE A 450 21.25 -33.19 -19.56
C ILE A 450 20.98 -32.11 -20.60
N ILE A 451 19.72 -31.71 -20.73
CA ILE A 451 19.24 -30.70 -21.68
C ILE A 451 19.04 -29.35 -20.98
N GLY A 452 19.66 -28.30 -21.53
CA GLY A 452 19.35 -26.90 -21.22
C GLY A 452 18.49 -26.23 -22.32
N VAL A 453 18.14 -24.95 -22.15
CA VAL A 453 17.44 -24.15 -23.19
C VAL A 453 18.37 -23.81 -24.38
N PRO A 454 17.84 -23.68 -25.61
CA PRO A 454 17.46 -24.76 -26.55
C PRO A 454 18.64 -25.35 -27.37
N LYS A 455 18.81 -26.68 -27.42
CA LYS A 455 19.86 -27.38 -28.22
C LYS A 455 19.45 -28.79 -28.69
N SER A 456 20.02 -29.22 -29.81
CA SER A 456 19.96 -30.62 -30.27
C SER A 456 21.08 -31.44 -29.64
N HIS A 457 20.74 -32.63 -29.14
CA HIS A 457 21.69 -33.58 -28.59
C HIS A 457 21.69 -34.84 -29.43
N THR A 458 22.88 -35.39 -29.71
CA THR A 458 23.03 -36.63 -30.47
C THR A 458 23.48 -37.76 -29.55
N VAL A 459 22.76 -38.88 -29.58
CA VAL A 459 23.09 -40.11 -28.83
C VAL A 459 23.02 -41.28 -29.81
N ASN A 460 24.16 -41.88 -30.13
CA ASN A 460 24.23 -43.00 -31.05
C ASN A 460 24.39 -44.32 -30.29
N PHE A 461 23.88 -45.41 -30.86
CA PHE A 461 24.03 -46.74 -30.28
C PHE A 461 24.61 -47.71 -31.31
N GLY A 462 25.84 -48.16 -31.07
CA GLY A 462 26.51 -49.19 -31.85
C GLY A 462 26.18 -50.59 -31.33
N TYR A 463 25.93 -51.54 -32.22
CA TYR A 463 25.65 -52.93 -31.85
C TYR A 463 26.56 -53.90 -32.61
N PHE A 464 27.20 -54.81 -31.86
CA PHE A 464 28.08 -55.83 -32.42
C PHE A 464 27.31 -57.12 -32.67
N TYR A 465 27.60 -57.74 -33.82
CA TYR A 465 27.14 -59.08 -34.13
C TYR A 465 28.11 -60.08 -33.50
N LEU A 466 27.66 -60.93 -32.58
CA LEU A 466 28.42 -62.11 -32.17
C LEU A 466 27.97 -63.29 -33.05
N GLY A 467 28.58 -63.42 -34.21
CA GLY A 467 28.39 -64.55 -35.12
C GLY A 467 29.43 -64.57 -36.21
#